data_AF-A0A349FI93-F1
#
_entry.id   AF-A0A349FI93-F1
#
_cell.length_a   1.000
_cell.length_b   1.000
_cell.length_c   1.000
_cell.angle_alpha   90.00
_cell.angle_beta   90.00
_cell.angle_gamma   90.00
#
_symmetry.space_group_name_H-M   'P 1'
#
loop_
_entity.id
_entity.type
_entity.pdbx_description
1 polymer ?
#
loop_
_entity_poly.entity_id
_entity_poly.type
_entity_poly.pdbx_seq_one_letter_code
_entity_poly.pdbx_strand_id
1 'polypeptide(L)' 'MLEALLSFQQRNNQQLELWLSHIPHQNQPLVEAMRYGLLLGGKRARPFLVYITGQMLGCKIEELDTPAS' A
#
# COMPACT_ATOMS: atom_id res chain seq x y z
N MET A 1 15.21 9.07 -7.65
CA MET A 1 14.89 7.63 -7.50
C MET A 1 14.49 7.27 -6.07
N LEU A 2 15.27 7.64 -5.04
CA LEU A 2 14.91 7.39 -3.64
C LEU A 2 13.60 8.10 -3.22
N GLU A 3 13.41 9.34 -3.63
CA GLU A 3 12.19 10.13 -3.32
C GLU A 3 10.91 9.51 -3.90
N ALA A 4 10.96 9.00 -5.13
CA ALA A 4 9.83 8.31 -5.75
C ALA A 4 9.46 7.03 -4.97
N LEU A 5 10.46 6.28 -4.51
CA LEU A 5 10.23 5.08 -3.70
C LEU A 5 9.58 5.41 -2.36
N LEU A 6 10.00 6.49 -1.69
CA LEU A 6 9.39 6.95 -0.44
C LEU A 6 7.95 7.44 -0.65
N SER A 7 7.70 8.18 -1.75
CA SER A 7 6.35 8.65 -2.09
C SER A 7 5.37 7.48 -2.33
N PHE A 8 5.78 6.49 -3.13
CA PHE A 8 4.94 5.30 -3.39
C PHE A 8 4.80 4.40 -2.17
N GLN A 9 5.82 4.30 -1.31
CA GLN A 9 5.72 3.63 -0.02
C GLN A 9 4.65 4.28 0.87
N GLN A 10 4.65 5.61 0.96
CA GLN A 10 3.67 6.35 1.76
C GLN A 10 2.25 6.15 1.22
N ARG A 11 2.06 6.26 -0.10
CA ARG A 11 0.78 6.02 -0.75
C ARG A 11 0.29 4.59 -0.51
N ASN A 12 1.14 3.59 -0.69
CA ASN A 12 0.79 2.20 -0.43
C ASN A 12 0.37 1.97 1.03
N ASN A 13 1.11 2.51 2.00
CA ASN A 13 0.72 2.41 3.41
C ASN A 13 -0.65 3.08 3.68
N GLN A 14 -0.94 4.23 3.06
CA GLN A 14 -2.25 4.88 3.17
C GLN A 14 -3.38 4.01 2.59
N GLN A 15 -3.17 3.38 1.44
CA GLN A 15 -4.16 2.48 0.86
C GLN A 15 -4.38 1.24 1.74
N LEU A 16 -3.31 0.61 2.24
CA LEU A 16 -3.42 -0.54 3.15
C LEU A 16 -4.17 -0.20 4.44
N GLU A 17 -3.91 0.98 5.00
CA GLU A 17 -4.63 1.51 6.16
C GLU A 17 -6.14 1.69 5.86
N LEU A 18 -6.48 2.21 4.69
CA LEU A 18 -7.87 2.32 4.22
C LEU A 18 -8.51 0.93 4.07
N TRP A 19 -7.84 -0.06 3.48
CA TRP A 19 -8.38 -1.41 3.36
C TRP A 19 -8.62 -2.05 4.73
N LEU A 20 -7.68 -1.89 5.66
CA LEU A 20 -7.80 -2.41 7.02
C LEU A 20 -8.96 -1.76 7.79
N SER A 21 -9.22 -0.46 7.61
CA SER A 21 -10.29 0.25 8.33
C SER A 21 -11.69 -0.23 7.97
N HIS A 22 -11.88 -0.87 6.82
CA HIS A 22 -13.14 -1.46 6.40
C HIS A 22 -13.42 -2.85 7.02
N ILE A 23 -12.42 -3.47 7.67
CA ILE A 23 -12.60 -4.77 8.32
C ILE A 23 -13.46 -4.58 9.59
N PRO A 24 -14.54 -5.37 9.78
CA PRO A 24 -15.34 -5.27 10.99
C PRO A 24 -14.57 -5.77 12.22
N HIS A 25 -15.01 -5.36 13.42
CA HIS A 25 -14.41 -5.77 14.69
C HIS A 25 -12.91 -5.40 14.83
N GLN A 26 -12.57 -4.14 14.58
CA GLN A 26 -11.20 -3.60 14.64
C GLN A 26 -10.41 -4.00 15.90
N ASN A 27 -11.08 -4.12 17.05
CA ASN A 27 -10.44 -4.46 18.33
C ASN A 27 -10.12 -5.97 18.49
N GLN A 28 -10.41 -6.81 17.50
CA GLN A 28 -10.05 -8.21 17.57
C GLN A 28 -8.53 -8.38 17.43
N PRO A 29 -7.91 -9.31 18.20
CA PRO A 29 -6.47 -9.57 18.12
C PRO A 29 -5.99 -9.89 16.69
N LEU A 30 -6.85 -10.48 15.87
CA LEU A 30 -6.57 -10.75 14.46
C LEU A 30 -6.34 -9.46 13.65
N VAL A 31 -7.23 -8.48 13.78
CA VAL A 31 -7.15 -7.22 13.01
C VAL A 31 -5.94 -6.41 13.46
N GLU A 32 -5.66 -6.38 14.77
CA GLU A 32 -4.46 -5.76 15.32
C GLU A 32 -3.17 -6.44 14.82
N ALA A 33 -3.14 -7.78 14.78
CA ALA A 33 -2.00 -8.51 14.24
C ALA A 33 -1.80 -8.27 12.74
N MET A 34 -2.88 -8.22 11.95
CA MET A 34 -2.84 -7.89 10.53
C MET A 34 -2.29 -6.47 10.32
N ARG A 35 -2.80 -5.48 11.06
CA ARG A 35 -2.34 -4.10 11.02
C ARG A 35 -0.86 -3.99 11.32
N TYR A 36 -0.42 -4.62 12.42
CA TYR A 36 0.98 -4.62 12.82
C TYR A 36 1.88 -5.24 11.75
N GLY A 37 1.57 -6.47 11.31
CA GLY A 37 2.39 -7.19 10.33
C GLY A 37 2.42 -6.55 8.94
N LEU A 38 1.32 -5.92 8.53
CA LEU A 38 1.20 -5.29 7.22
C LEU A 38 1.88 -3.92 7.16
N LEU A 39 1.78 -3.10 8.21
CA LEU A 39 2.23 -1.69 8.23
C LEU A 39 3.58 -1.45 8.90
N LEU A 40 4.22 -2.48 9.45
CA LEU A 40 5.54 -2.44 10.11
C LEU A 40 6.69 -1.89 9.24
N GLY A 41 6.46 -1.65 7.94
CA GLY A 41 7.35 -0.92 7.06
C GLY A 41 7.93 -1.76 5.93
N GLY A 42 9.23 -1.62 5.68
CA GLY A 42 9.92 -2.22 4.54
C GLY A 42 9.86 -1.37 3.27
N LYS A 43 10.72 -1.67 2.29
CA LYS A 43 10.94 -0.83 1.09
C LYS A 43 9.74 -0.76 0.12
N ARG A 44 8.73 -1.62 0.28
CA ARG A 44 7.58 -1.74 -0.65
C ARG A 44 7.97 -1.86 -2.12
N ALA A 45 9.00 -2.66 -2.41
CA ALA A 45 9.53 -2.83 -3.77
C ALA A 45 8.48 -3.36 -4.76
N ARG A 46 7.60 -4.28 -4.33
CA ARG A 46 6.52 -4.82 -5.18
C ARG A 46 5.47 -3.76 -5.53
N PRO A 47 4.86 -3.04 -4.56
CA PRO A 47 4.00 -1.89 -4.84
C PRO A 47 4.66 -0.85 -5.76
N PHE A 48 5.93 -0.52 -5.48
CA PHE A 48 6.69 0.44 -6.30
C PHE A 48 6.75 0.01 -7.77
N LEU A 49 7.08 -1.27 -8.06
CA LEU A 49 7.12 -1.79 -9.42
C LEU A 49 5.76 -1.69 -10.12
N VAL A 50 4.67 -1.99 -9.41
CA VAL A 50 3.31 -1.84 -9.96
C VAL A 50 3.04 -0.39 -10.36
N TYR A 51 3.35 0.58 -9.50
CA TYR A 51 3.15 1.99 -9.80
C TYR A 51 3.96 2.46 -11.02
N ILE A 52 5.26 2.20 -11.03
CA ILE A 52 6.11 2.72 -12.12
C ILE A 52 5.81 2.06 -13.46
N THR A 53 5.49 0.76 -13.46
CA THR A 53 5.13 0.04 -14.69
C THR A 53 3.77 0.51 -15.21
N GLY A 54 2.78 0.70 -14.33
CA GLY A 54 1.49 1.24 -14.73
C GLY A 54 1.59 2.66 -15.27
N GLN A 55 2.37 3.54 -14.62
CA GLN A 55 2.62 4.90 -15.11
C GLN A 55 3.32 4.90 -16.47
N MET A 56 4.29 4.01 -16.68
CA MET A 56 4.96 3.84 -17.98
C MET A 56 3.97 3.42 -19.09
N LEU A 57 2.92 2.67 -18.74
CA LEU A 57 1.86 2.26 -19.65
C LEU A 57 0.72 3.30 -19.78
N GLY A 58 0.82 4.44 -19.09
CA GLY A 58 -0.17 5.52 -19.15
C GLY A 58 -1.37 5.35 -18.22
N CYS A 59 -1.34 4.41 -17.27
CA CYS A 59 -2.37 4.26 -16.25
C CYS A 59 -2.34 5.43 -15.26
N LYS A 60 -3.51 5.78 -14.74
CA LYS A 60 -3.63 6.75 -13.65
C LYS A 60 -3.18 6.10 -12.34
N ILE A 61 -2.63 6.90 -11.43
CA ILE A 61 -2.08 6.38 -10.17
C ILE A 61 -3.16 5.73 -9.29
N GLU A 62 -4.40 6.21 -9.36
CA GLU A 62 -5.55 5.67 -8.63
C GLU A 62 -5.94 4.26 -9.11
N GLU A 63 -5.76 3.97 -10.39
CA GLU A 63 -6.03 2.64 -10.97
C GLU A 63 -5.01 1.60 -10.50
N LEU A 64 -3.86 2.07 -10.00
CA LEU A 64 -2.75 1.25 -9.54
C LEU A 64 -2.79 0.99 -8.02
N ASP A 65 -3.63 1.71 -7.27
CA ASP A 65 -3.72 1.56 -5.80
C ASP A 65 -4.17 0.17 -5.38
N THR A 66 -5.16 -0.40 -6.07
CA THR A 66 -5.68 -1.74 -5.79
C THR A 66 -4.64 -2.84 -6.09
N PRO A 67 -4.04 -2.92 -7.29
CA PRO A 67 -3.03 -3.94 -7.59
C PRO A 67 -1.70 -3.74 -6.85
N ALA A 68 -1.42 -2.54 -6.33
CA ALA A 68 -0.23 -2.27 -5.52
C ALA A 68 -0.42 -2.60 -4.04
N SER A 69 -1.66 -2.88 -3.57
CA SER A 69 -1.99 -3.15 -2.16
C SER A 69 -1.93 -4.63 -1.82
#